data_AF-A0A1I7WTT2-F1
#
_entry.id   AF-A0A1I7WTT2-F1
#
_cell.length_a   1.000
_cell.length_b   1.000
_cell.length_c   1.000
_cell.angle_alpha   90.00
_cell.angle_beta   90.00
_cell.angle_gamma   90.00
#
_symmetry.space_group_name_H-M   'P 1'
#
loop_
_entity.id
_entity.type
_entity.pdbx_description
1 polymer ?
#
loop_
_entity_poly.entity_id
_entity_poly.type
_entity_poly.pdbx_seq_one_letter_code
_entity_poly.pdbx_strand_id
1 'polypeptide(L)'
;MDFFLKGSLIKILVKNVAAEPAEKICQSVGRKLEGKVIGTFSRVNTEVKDAVRESLTQLLTPKRRVDILRDVLEAKREHRPYVIVFCGVNGVGKSTNLAKVLFI
;
A
#
# COMPACT_ATOMS: atom_id res chain seq x y z
N MET A 1 -6.89 -7.96 -23.49
CA MET A 1 -6.71 -7.40 -22.13
C MET A 1 -6.47 -8.49 -21.11
N ASP A 2 -7.36 -9.48 -21.03
CA ASP A 2 -7.36 -10.53 -20.01
C ASP A 2 -6.06 -11.33 -19.88
N PHE A 3 -5.36 -11.62 -20.99
CA PHE A 3 -4.07 -12.30 -20.96
C PHE A 3 -3.00 -11.50 -20.19
N PHE A 4 -2.94 -10.18 -20.40
CA PHE A 4 -1.98 -9.31 -19.71
C PHE A 4 -2.34 -9.13 -18.23
N LEU A 5 -3.63 -9.06 -17.91
CA LEU A 5 -4.13 -8.99 -16.53
C LEU A 5 -3.81 -10.27 -15.75
N LYS A 6 -4.04 -11.45 -16.35
CA LYS A 6 -3.65 -12.75 -15.77
C LYS A 6 -2.13 -12.85 -15.56
N GLY A 7 -1.33 -12.39 -16.53
CA GLY A 7 0.13 -12.36 -16.40
C GLY A 7 0.62 -11.44 -15.27
N SER A 8 -0.03 -10.30 -15.06
CA SER A 8 0.26 -9.38 -13.97
C SER A 8 -0.17 -9.93 -12.61
N LEU A 9 -1.32 -10.62 -12.53
CA LEU A 9 -1.82 -11.25 -11.30
C LEU A 9 -0.82 -12.28 -10.75
N ILE A 10 -0.36 -13.19 -11.60
CA ILE A 10 0.61 -14.23 -11.22
C ILE A 10 1.90 -13.58 -10.69
N LYS A 11 2.38 -12.51 -11.33
CA LYS A 11 3.59 -11.80 -10.90
C LYS A 11 3.46 -11.12 -9.54
N ILE A 12 2.25 -10.67 -9.17
CA ILE A 12 2.00 -10.05 -7.87
C ILE A 12 1.86 -11.11 -6.78
N LEU A 13 1.15 -12.22 -7.05
CA LEU A 13 0.98 -13.32 -6.11
C LEU A 13 2.32 -13.97 -5.72
N VAL A 14 3.20 -14.24 -6.69
CA VAL A 14 4.53 -14.83 -6.45
C VAL A 14 5.43 -13.93 -5.59
N LYS A 15 5.08 -12.64 -5.45
CA LYS A 15 5.80 -11.67 -4.61
C LYS A 15 5.26 -11.57 -3.19
N ASN A 16 4.61 -12.63 -2.68
CA ASN A 16 4.07 -12.69 -1.32
C ASN A 16 2.94 -11.66 -1.05
N VAL A 17 2.17 -11.33 -2.09
CA VAL A 17 0.96 -10.52 -1.93
C VAL A 17 -0.22 -11.46 -1.76
N ALA A 18 -1.03 -11.19 -0.73
CA ALA A 18 -2.25 -11.96 -0.48
C ALA A 18 -3.21 -11.90 -1.69
N ALA A 19 -4.00 -12.97 -1.88
CA ALA A 19 -4.87 -13.10 -3.04
C ALA A 19 -5.87 -11.94 -3.18
N GLU A 20 -6.52 -11.55 -2.08
CA GLU A 20 -7.53 -10.50 -2.08
C GLU A 20 -6.96 -9.12 -2.53
N PRO A 21 -5.86 -8.58 -1.97
CA PRO A 21 -5.21 -7.39 -2.52
C PRO A 21 -4.78 -7.53 -3.99
N ALA A 22 -4.26 -8.70 -4.40
CA ALA A 22 -3.83 -8.92 -5.78
C ALA A 22 -5.00 -8.85 -6.77
N GLU A 23 -6.14 -9.44 -6.43
CA GLU A 23 -7.38 -9.34 -7.21
C GLU A 23 -7.89 -7.90 -7.30
N LYS A 24 -7.90 -7.17 -6.17
CA LYS A 24 -8.28 -5.74 -6.14
C LYS A 24 -7.42 -4.90 -7.08
N ILE A 25 -6.11 -5.15 -7.12
CA ILE A 25 -5.19 -4.48 -8.05
C ILE A 25 -5.57 -4.81 -9.50
N CYS A 26 -5.77 -6.09 -9.85
CA CYS A 26 -6.13 -6.48 -11.21
C CYS A 26 -7.47 -5.90 -11.67
N GLN A 27 -8.49 -5.86 -10.80
CA GLN A 27 -9.77 -5.23 -11.10
C GLN A 27 -9.66 -3.71 -11.28
N SER A 28 -8.81 -3.04 -10.50
CA SER A 28 -8.51 -1.61 -10.65
C SER A 28 -7.84 -1.32 -12.00
N VAL A 29 -6.86 -2.14 -12.38
CA VAL A 29 -6.15 -2.03 -13.66
C VAL A 29 -7.07 -2.29 -14.85
N GLY A 30 -7.90 -3.33 -14.79
CA GLY A 30 -8.87 -3.65 -15.84
C GLY A 30 -9.81 -2.48 -16.11
N ARG A 31 -10.46 -1.96 -15.06
CA ARG A 31 -11.34 -0.79 -15.14
C ARG A 31 -10.66 0.46 -15.71
N LYS A 32 -9.38 0.65 -15.39
CA LYS A 32 -8.62 1.82 -15.84
C LYS A 32 -8.24 1.78 -17.32
N LEU A 33 -8.04 0.59 -17.87
CA LEU A 33 -7.55 0.41 -19.23
C LEU A 33 -8.65 0.04 -20.22
N GLU A 34 -9.83 -0.37 -19.74
CA GLU A 34 -11.01 -0.57 -20.56
C GLU A 34 -11.40 0.74 -21.27
N GLY A 35 -11.55 0.68 -22.59
CA GLY A 35 -11.87 1.85 -23.43
C GLY A 35 -10.73 2.87 -23.59
N LYS A 36 -9.56 2.67 -22.97
CA LYS A 36 -8.44 3.61 -23.06
C LYS A 36 -7.75 3.51 -24.43
N VAL A 37 -7.65 4.63 -25.14
CA VAL A 37 -6.85 4.75 -26.36
C VAL A 37 -5.37 4.82 -25.99
N ILE A 38 -4.57 3.94 -26.57
CA ILE A 38 -3.13 3.88 -26.35
C ILE A 38 -2.45 4.75 -27.41
N GLY A 39 -1.52 5.61 -26.99
CA GLY A 39 -0.78 6.47 -27.91
C GLY A 39 0.09 5.67 -28.87
N THR A 40 0.34 6.20 -30.07
CA THR A 40 1.01 5.51 -31.19
C THR A 40 2.38 4.92 -30.83
N PHE A 41 3.10 5.51 -29.87
CA PHE A 41 4.41 5.04 -29.41
C PHE A 41 4.38 4.20 -28.12
N SER A 42 3.19 4.00 -27.53
CA SER A 42 3.06 3.26 -26.27
C SER A 42 2.71 1.78 -26.50
N ARG A 43 3.31 0.89 -25.71
CA ARG A 43 3.07 -0.55 -25.77
C ARG A 43 2.05 -0.93 -24.69
N VAL A 44 1.11 -1.82 -25.03
CA VAL A 44 0.11 -2.36 -24.08
C VAL A 44 0.74 -2.83 -22.77
N ASN A 45 1.89 -3.51 -22.84
CA ASN A 45 2.61 -3.98 -21.66
C ASN A 45 3.09 -2.83 -20.75
N THR A 46 3.52 -1.71 -21.33
CA THR A 46 3.93 -0.51 -20.58
C THR A 46 2.71 0.12 -19.88
N GLU A 47 1.62 0.32 -20.61
CA GLU A 47 0.35 0.85 -20.05
C GLU A 47 -0.17 -0.02 -18.89
N VAL A 48 -0.12 -1.34 -19.04
CA VAL A 48 -0.52 -2.28 -17.98
C VAL A 48 0.41 -2.17 -16.77
N LYS A 49 1.74 -2.09 -16.97
CA LYS A 49 2.69 -1.92 -15.87
C LYS A 49 2.47 -0.60 -15.12
N ASP A 50 2.21 0.48 -15.83
CA ASP A 50 1.99 1.79 -15.22
C ASP A 50 0.65 1.85 -14.47
N ALA A 51 -0.39 1.25 -15.04
CA ALA A 51 -1.66 1.09 -14.33
C ALA A 51 -1.50 0.26 -13.05
N VAL A 52 -0.76 -0.86 -13.09
CA VAL A 52 -0.47 -1.67 -11.89
C VAL A 52 0.29 -0.84 -10.84
N ARG A 53 1.30 -0.07 -11.26
CA ARG A 53 2.06 0.80 -10.36
C ARG A 53 1.16 1.80 -9.66
N GLU A 54 0.26 2.45 -10.41
CA GLU A 54 -0.64 3.45 -9.83
C GLU A 54 -1.65 2.81 -8.87
N SER A 55 -2.23 1.67 -9.21
CA SER A 55 -3.13 0.93 -8.31
C SER A 55 -2.43 0.53 -7.01
N LEU A 56 -1.15 0.12 -7.09
CA LEU A 56 -0.33 -0.16 -5.90
C LEU A 56 -0.08 1.10 -5.08
N THR A 57 0.28 2.22 -5.71
CA THR A 57 0.48 3.50 -5.01
C THR A 57 -0.79 3.93 -4.29
N GLN A 58 -1.95 3.85 -4.95
CA GLN A 58 -3.23 4.19 -4.33
C GLN A 58 -3.57 3.28 -3.15
N LEU A 59 -3.30 1.98 -3.27
CA LEU A 59 -3.57 1.00 -2.20
C LEU A 59 -2.64 1.19 -0.99
N LEU A 60 -1.36 1.45 -1.23
CA LEU A 60 -0.33 1.57 -0.20
C LEU A 60 -0.26 2.97 0.43
N THR A 61 -0.84 3.98 -0.21
CA THR A 61 -0.86 5.34 0.33
C THR A 61 -2.02 5.50 1.32
N PRO A 62 -1.76 5.68 2.63
CA PRO A 62 -2.81 5.89 3.60
C PRO A 62 -3.51 7.24 3.36
N LYS A 63 -4.85 7.26 3.52
CA LYS A 63 -5.65 8.49 3.41
C LYS A 63 -5.47 9.43 4.60
N ARG A 64 -5.09 8.89 5.76
CA ARG A 64 -4.86 9.64 6.99
C ARG A 64 -3.37 9.80 7.20
N ARG A 65 -2.91 11.04 7.39
CA ARG A 65 -1.57 11.32 7.88
C ARG A 65 -1.52 11.06 9.39
N VAL A 66 -0.46 10.41 9.84
CA VAL A 66 -0.17 10.19 11.26
C VAL A 66 1.09 10.99 11.57
N ASP A 67 0.99 11.94 12.50
CA ASP A 67 2.10 12.77 12.98
C ASP A 67 2.20 12.62 14.50
N ILE A 68 3.05 11.68 14.92
CA ILE A 68 3.19 11.29 16.32
C ILE A 68 3.70 12.46 17.16
N LEU A 69 4.63 13.27 16.62
CA LEU A 69 5.23 14.38 17.37
C LEU A 69 4.18 15.46 17.65
N ARG A 70 3.37 15.78 16.64
CA ARG A 70 2.26 16.72 16.82
C ARG A 70 1.27 16.21 17.87
N ASP A 71 0.87 14.95 17.79
CA ASP A 71 -0.10 14.37 18.72
C ASP A 71 0.45 14.34 20.18
N VAL A 72 1.76 14.07 20.35
CA VAL A 72 2.45 14.11 21.66
C VAL A 72 2.47 15.53 22.24
N LEU A 73 2.75 16.54 21.42
CA LEU A 73 2.76 17.94 21.84
C LEU A 73 1.36 18.42 22.25
N GLU A 74 0.32 18.01 21.51
CA GLU A 74 -1.08 18.30 21.84
C GLU A 74 -1.46 17.64 23.18
N ALA A 75 -1.13 16.36 23.39
CA ALA A 75 -1.37 15.67 24.67
C ALA A 75 -0.65 16.35 25.85
N LYS A 76 0.59 16.82 25.64
CA LYS A 76 1.35 17.57 26.65
C LYS A 76 0.65 18.88 27.03
N ARG A 77 0.11 19.63 26.06
CA ARG A 77 -0.67 20.85 26.33
C ARG A 77 -1.95 20.57 27.11
N GLU A 78 -2.56 19.42 26.88
CA GLU A 78 -3.72 18.92 27.61
C GLU A 78 -3.37 18.32 28.99
N HIS A 79 -2.11 18.37 29.41
CA HIS A 79 -1.63 17.81 30.68
C HIS A 79 -1.96 16.31 30.85
N ARG A 80 -1.97 15.56 29.74
CA ARG A 80 -2.20 14.11 29.75
C ARG A 80 -1.06 13.35 29.08
N PRO A 81 -0.80 12.10 29.48
CA PRO A 81 0.15 11.25 28.78
C PRO A 81 -0.34 10.93 27.36
N TYR A 82 0.59 10.81 26.42
CA TYR A 82 0.36 10.21 25.10
C TYR A 82 0.69 8.72 25.17
N VAL A 83 -0.28 7.87 24.88
CA VAL A 83 -0.15 6.40 25.05
C VAL A 83 -0.24 5.72 23.68
N ILE A 84 0.78 4.94 23.33
CA ILE A 84 0.83 4.11 22.13
C ILE A 84 0.83 2.64 22.54
N VAL A 85 0.01 1.81 21.90
CA VAL A 85 -0.06 0.36 22.14
C VAL A 85 0.47 -0.40 20.92
N PHE A 86 1.45 -1.28 21.13
CA PHE A 86 2.00 -2.16 20.08
C PHE A 86 1.39 -3.56 20.20
N CYS A 87 0.52 -3.92 19.25
CA CYS A 87 -0.17 -5.21 19.21
C CYS A 87 0.15 -6.00 17.92
N GLY A 88 -0.01 -7.32 17.96
CA GLY A 88 0.28 -8.22 16.84
C GLY A 88 0.62 -9.65 17.29
N VAL A 89 0.67 -10.59 16.34
CA VAL A 89 0.94 -12.02 16.63
C VAL A 89 2.38 -12.26 17.15
N ASN A 90 2.65 -13.47 17.63
CA ASN A 90 3.98 -13.82 18.16
C ASN A 90 5.06 -13.76 17.07
N GLY A 91 6.26 -13.31 17.40
CA GLY A 91 7.41 -13.31 16.49
C GLY A 91 7.53 -12.15 15.48
N VAL A 92 6.56 -11.22 15.40
CA VAL A 92 6.61 -10.10 14.42
C VAL A 92 7.51 -8.92 14.81
N GLY A 93 8.22 -9.01 15.95
CA GLY A 93 9.17 -7.98 16.39
C GLY A 93 8.57 -6.79 17.15
N LYS A 94 7.46 -6.98 17.88
CA LYS A 94 6.79 -5.90 18.67
C LYS A 94 7.76 -5.15 19.60
N SER A 95 8.43 -5.86 20.50
CA SER A 95 9.34 -5.27 21.49
C SER A 95 10.55 -4.59 20.83
N THR A 96 11.11 -5.20 19.78
CA THR A 96 12.25 -4.65 19.04
C THR A 96 11.89 -3.34 18.33
N ASN A 97 10.70 -3.25 17.72
CA ASN A 97 10.27 -2.03 17.06
C ASN A 97 9.82 -0.95 18.05
N LEU A 98 9.24 -1.33 19.20
CA LEU A 98 8.99 -0.38 20.31
C LEU A 98 10.29 0.31 20.74
N ALA A 99 11.37 -0.45 20.95
CA ALA A 99 12.66 0.12 21.33
C ALA A 99 13.20 1.12 20.30
N LYS A 100 13.02 0.84 18.99
CA LYS A 100 13.39 1.78 17.93
C LYS A 100 12.58 3.08 17.97
N VAL A 101 11.29 2.98 18.25
CA VAL A 101 10.40 4.16 18.35
C VAL A 101 10.75 5.00 19.58
N LEU A 102 11.13 4.39 20.70
CA LEU A 102 11.56 5.10 21.91
C LEU A 102 12.96 5.75 21.81
N PHE A 103 13.78 5.32 20.85
CA PHE A 103 15.10 5.91 20.61
C PHE A 103 15.04 7.26 19.87
N ILE A 104 13.95 7.52 19.16
CA ILE A 104 13.68 8.80 18.48
C ILE A 104 13.32 9.86 19.52
#